data_AF-A0A379EGI2-F1
#
_entry.id   AF-A0A379EGI2-F1
#
_cell.length_a   1.000
_cell.length_b   1.000
_cell.length_c   1.000
_cell.angle_alpha   90.00
_cell.angle_beta   90.00
_cell.angle_gamma   90.00
#
_symmetry.space_group_name_H-M   'P 1'
#
loop_
_entity.id
_entity.type
_entity.pdbx_description
1 polymer ?
#
loop_
_entity_poly.entity_id
_entity_poly.type
_entity_poly.pdbx_seq_one_letter_code
_entity_poly.pdbx_strand_id
1 'polypeptide(L)'
;MPQLLSEVQRRIGIINQKEAFSVGDETKTLINEAMMDIEFTFSKIGQEEMHLISGGIELKEKWQQTIISFTHNFDQDDPEFMSLRDAFMERFKEHGFVIDSIAKFNEETQALNEIIVRLQDLQKRNNVLLKKYKGDEKFARVHKRIREVNKQREEKGQKPMFSFLDEEIASILNIIKEDVDAKVYDRNDILKKDAYFNRTVMALINGCLYHFPQIKPEMDDYKFIQTRISQQYINQYNATYGIII
;
A
#
# COMPACT_ATOMS: atom_id res chain seq x y z
N MET A 1 -16.34 30.67 -32.87
CA MET A 1 -15.19 31.15 -32.07
C MET A 1 -15.16 30.57 -30.65
N PRO A 2 -16.25 30.50 -29.87
CA PRO A 2 -16.23 29.94 -28.50
C PRO A 2 -15.92 28.43 -28.43
N GLN A 3 -16.41 27.64 -29.40
CA GLN A 3 -16.27 26.17 -29.42
C GLN A 3 -14.83 25.67 -29.61
N LEU A 4 -13.99 26.41 -30.34
CA LEU A 4 -12.58 26.07 -30.52
C LEU A 4 -11.78 26.32 -29.25
N LEU A 5 -12.10 27.39 -28.52
CA LEU A 5 -11.46 27.72 -27.25
C LEU A 5 -11.79 26.67 -26.18
N SER A 6 -13.07 26.23 -26.11
CA SER A 6 -13.49 25.17 -25.20
C SER A 6 -12.88 23.81 -25.53
N GLU A 7 -12.69 23.50 -26.83
CA GLU A 7 -12.01 22.28 -27.26
C GLU A 7 -10.52 22.29 -26.89
N VAL A 8 -9.85 23.45 -27.03
CA VAL A 8 -8.45 23.62 -26.64
C VAL A 8 -8.29 23.48 -25.12
N GLN A 9 -9.14 24.12 -24.31
CA GLN A 9 -9.13 23.96 -22.86
C GLN A 9 -9.39 22.51 -22.44
N ARG A 10 -10.33 21.81 -23.10
CA ARG A 10 -10.58 20.38 -22.86
C ARG A 10 -9.34 19.54 -23.14
N ARG A 11 -8.65 19.81 -24.25
CA ARG A 11 -7.42 19.07 -24.61
C ARG A 11 -6.28 19.35 -23.64
N ILE A 12 -6.13 20.59 -23.17
CA ILE A 12 -5.15 20.94 -22.13
C ILE A 12 -5.45 20.17 -20.84
N GLY A 13 -6.72 20.12 -20.41
CA GLY A 13 -7.12 19.33 -19.24
C GLY A 13 -6.77 17.85 -19.37
N ILE A 14 -7.06 17.23 -20.52
CA ILE A 14 -6.72 15.83 -20.79
C ILE A 14 -5.19 15.61 -20.76
N ILE A 15 -4.40 16.55 -21.30
CA ILE A 15 -2.93 16.46 -21.28
C ILE A 15 -2.41 16.53 -19.85
N ASN A 16 -2.84 17.52 -19.06
CA ASN A 16 -2.44 17.66 -17.66
C ASN A 16 -2.78 16.41 -16.84
N GLN A 17 -3.98 15.84 -17.05
CA GLN A 17 -4.39 14.61 -16.39
C GLN A 17 -3.49 13.45 -16.81
N LYS A 18 -3.19 13.28 -18.09
CA LYS A 18 -2.25 12.24 -18.55
C LYS A 18 -0.83 12.44 -18.00
N GLU A 19 -0.38 13.68 -17.87
CA GLU A 19 0.91 14.01 -17.27
C GLU A 19 0.97 13.63 -15.79
N ALA A 20 -0.11 13.79 -15.02
CA ALA A 20 -0.20 13.31 -13.64
C ALA A 20 0.08 11.79 -13.50
N PHE A 21 -0.25 10.99 -14.51
CA PHE A 21 0.06 9.55 -14.55
C PHE A 21 1.45 9.21 -15.11
N SER A 22 2.20 10.22 -15.56
CA SER A 22 3.53 10.08 -16.16
C SER A 22 4.67 10.46 -15.21
N VAL A 23 4.37 11.14 -14.10
CA VAL A 23 5.36 11.44 -13.04
C VAL A 23 5.81 10.11 -12.43
N GLY A 24 7.10 9.79 -12.60
CA GLY A 24 7.68 8.50 -12.22
C GLY A 24 7.62 8.18 -10.72
N ASP A 25 8.01 6.94 -10.38
CA ASP A 25 7.96 6.29 -9.06
C ASP A 25 8.53 7.09 -7.86
N GLU A 26 9.25 8.19 -8.10
CA GLU A 26 9.99 8.94 -7.08
C GLU A 26 9.08 9.71 -6.11
N THR A 27 7.77 9.85 -6.38
CA THR A 27 6.86 10.49 -5.40
C THR A 27 5.44 9.91 -5.40
N LYS A 28 5.29 8.73 -4.78
CA LYS A 28 3.98 8.06 -4.54
C LYS A 28 2.90 9.00 -3.95
N THR A 29 3.30 9.95 -3.10
CA THR A 29 2.39 10.96 -2.52
C THR A 29 1.90 11.97 -3.55
N LEU A 30 2.78 12.48 -4.43
CA LEU A 30 2.40 13.44 -5.47
C LEU A 30 1.47 12.81 -6.50
N ILE A 31 1.64 11.52 -6.80
CA ILE A 31 0.73 10.79 -7.69
C ILE A 31 -0.68 10.76 -7.09
N ASN A 32 -0.81 10.41 -5.81
CA ASN A 32 -2.13 10.38 -5.15
C ASN A 32 -2.79 11.76 -5.08
N GLU A 33 -2.02 12.82 -4.81
CA GLU A 33 -2.51 14.20 -4.83
C GLU A 33 -2.98 14.60 -6.24
N ALA A 34 -2.15 14.37 -7.25
CA ALA A 34 -2.48 14.68 -8.63
C ALA A 34 -3.69 13.87 -9.14
N MET A 35 -3.92 12.67 -8.60
CA MET A 35 -5.09 11.85 -8.92
C MET A 35 -6.38 12.33 -8.24
N MET A 36 -6.30 12.99 -7.08
CA MET A 36 -7.47 13.59 -6.43
C MET A 36 -8.03 14.76 -7.25
N ASP A 37 -7.16 15.50 -7.95
CA ASP A 37 -7.53 16.68 -8.76
C ASP A 37 -8.07 16.35 -10.15
N ILE A 38 -8.27 15.06 -10.46
CA ILE A 38 -8.78 14.63 -11.77
C ILE A 38 -10.28 14.94 -11.91
N GLU A 39 -10.60 15.67 -12.98
CA GLU A 39 -11.97 16.01 -13.35
C GLU A 39 -12.47 15.19 -14.55
N PHE A 40 -13.62 14.52 -14.38
CA PHE A 40 -14.32 13.83 -15.45
C PHE A 40 -15.03 14.82 -16.38
N THR A 41 -14.81 14.64 -17.68
CA THR A 41 -15.51 15.40 -18.72
C THR A 41 -16.58 14.54 -19.38
N PHE A 42 -17.82 15.02 -19.37
CA PHE A 42 -18.95 14.39 -20.04
C PHE A 42 -19.17 15.07 -21.39
N SER A 43 -19.03 14.33 -22.48
CA SER A 43 -19.17 14.86 -23.85
C SER A 43 -20.26 14.09 -24.59
N LYS A 44 -21.03 14.73 -25.48
CA LYS A 44 -22.06 14.05 -26.29
C LYS A 44 -23.17 13.33 -25.50
N ILE A 45 -23.31 13.57 -24.20
CA ILE A 45 -24.41 13.10 -23.37
C ILE A 45 -25.50 14.17 -23.36
N GLY A 46 -26.73 13.78 -23.74
CA GLY A 46 -27.89 14.68 -23.74
C GLY A 46 -28.29 15.13 -22.33
N GLN A 47 -29.11 16.17 -22.20
CA GLN A 47 -29.55 16.66 -20.87
C GLN A 47 -30.32 15.59 -20.07
N GLU A 48 -31.19 14.83 -20.73
CA GLU A 48 -31.94 13.74 -20.09
C GLU A 48 -31.01 12.62 -19.63
N GLU A 49 -30.06 12.23 -20.48
CA GLU A 49 -29.04 11.22 -20.14
C GLU A 49 -28.12 11.69 -19.00
N MET A 50 -27.78 12.99 -18.97
CA MET A 50 -26.99 13.59 -17.90
C MET A 50 -27.75 13.57 -16.57
N HIS A 51 -29.07 13.76 -16.59
CA HIS A 51 -29.92 13.58 -15.41
C HIS A 51 -29.97 12.12 -14.95
N LEU A 52 -30.01 11.14 -15.87
CA LEU A 52 -30.00 9.72 -15.52
C LEU A 52 -28.75 9.30 -14.74
N ILE A 53 -27.59 9.87 -15.08
CA ILE A 53 -26.33 9.62 -14.37
C ILE A 53 -26.09 10.59 -13.21
N SER A 54 -27.12 11.35 -12.78
CA SER A 54 -27.04 12.35 -11.70
C SER A 54 -25.89 13.34 -11.90
N GLY A 55 -25.64 13.77 -13.14
CA GLY A 55 -24.53 14.65 -13.47
C GLY A 55 -23.14 14.04 -13.28
N GLY A 56 -23.04 12.71 -13.17
CA GLY A 56 -21.80 11.97 -12.96
C GLY A 56 -21.27 11.98 -11.53
N ILE A 57 -22.09 12.39 -10.55
CA ILE A 57 -21.72 12.47 -9.13
C ILE A 57 -21.21 11.12 -8.61
N GLU A 58 -21.93 10.03 -8.89
CA GLU A 58 -21.56 8.68 -8.44
C GLU A 58 -20.15 8.27 -8.89
N LEU A 59 -19.80 8.56 -10.15
CA LEU A 59 -18.47 8.25 -10.70
C LEU A 59 -17.38 9.05 -9.98
N LYS A 60 -17.64 10.34 -9.70
CA LYS A 60 -16.72 11.20 -8.94
C LYS A 60 -16.52 10.72 -7.50
N GLU A 61 -17.59 10.35 -6.82
CA GLU A 61 -17.53 9.84 -5.44
C GLU A 61 -16.74 8.53 -5.36
N LYS A 62 -17.01 7.59 -6.28
CA LYS A 62 -16.27 6.32 -6.36
C LYS A 62 -14.80 6.52 -6.71
N TRP A 63 -14.52 7.47 -7.59
CA TRP A 63 -13.16 7.87 -7.90
C TRP A 63 -12.42 8.34 -6.64
N GLN A 64 -12.98 9.33 -5.94
CA GLN A 64 -12.42 9.84 -4.69
C GLN A 64 -12.24 8.73 -3.64
N GLN A 65 -13.24 7.88 -3.44
CA GLN A 65 -13.16 6.75 -2.54
C GLN A 65 -12.01 5.79 -2.90
N THR A 66 -11.81 5.54 -4.20
CA THR A 66 -10.72 4.69 -4.70
C THR A 66 -9.36 5.31 -4.39
N ILE A 67 -9.17 6.60 -4.64
CA ILE A 67 -7.91 7.31 -4.33
C ILE A 67 -7.63 7.35 -2.83
N ILE A 68 -8.64 7.62 -2.01
CA ILE A 68 -8.54 7.56 -0.55
C ILE A 68 -8.12 6.15 -0.09
N SER A 69 -8.69 5.11 -0.70
CA SER A 69 -8.32 3.73 -0.36
C SER A 69 -6.87 3.40 -0.70
N PHE A 70 -6.34 3.93 -1.80
CA PHE A 70 -4.92 3.78 -2.14
C PHE A 70 -3.98 4.54 -1.19
N THR A 71 -4.36 5.75 -0.75
CA THR A 71 -3.54 6.54 0.17
C THR A 71 -3.48 5.98 1.59
N HIS A 72 -4.56 5.37 2.08
CA HIS A 72 -4.68 4.95 3.48
C HIS A 72 -4.14 3.54 3.77
N ASN A 73 -3.72 2.79 2.76
CA ASN A 73 -3.13 1.47 3.00
C ASN A 73 -1.76 1.60 3.67
N PHE A 74 -1.60 1.01 4.87
CA PHE A 74 -0.37 1.16 5.65
C PHE A 74 0.84 0.48 5.01
N ASP A 75 0.64 -0.51 4.14
CA ASP A 75 1.72 -1.27 3.51
C ASP A 75 1.76 -1.00 1.99
N GLN A 76 2.35 0.14 1.63
CA GLN A 76 2.46 0.60 0.25
C GLN A 76 3.36 -0.27 -0.65
N ASP A 77 4.03 -1.27 -0.08
CA ASP A 77 4.88 -2.23 -0.78
C ASP A 77 4.27 -3.65 -0.75
N ASP A 78 3.00 -3.79 -0.33
CA ASP A 78 2.24 -5.04 -0.48
C ASP A 78 2.08 -5.38 -1.97
N PRO A 79 2.51 -6.57 -2.44
CA PRO A 79 2.41 -6.95 -3.85
C PRO A 79 0.98 -6.97 -4.39
N GLU A 80 -0.01 -7.39 -3.61
CA GLU A 80 -1.42 -7.36 -3.99
C GLU A 80 -1.91 -5.91 -4.11
N PHE A 81 -1.54 -5.06 -3.16
CA PHE A 81 -1.85 -3.63 -3.22
C PHE A 81 -1.24 -2.95 -4.45
N MET A 82 0.05 -3.19 -4.69
CA MET A 82 0.77 -2.66 -5.85
C MET A 82 0.11 -3.13 -7.14
N SER A 83 -0.23 -4.42 -7.25
CA SER A 83 -0.91 -4.95 -8.43
C SER A 83 -2.27 -4.29 -8.67
N LEU A 84 -3.07 -4.06 -7.62
CA LEU A 84 -4.35 -3.36 -7.73
C LEU A 84 -4.16 -1.92 -8.20
N ARG A 85 -3.15 -1.22 -7.65
CA ARG A 85 -2.83 0.15 -8.03
C ARG A 85 -2.35 0.23 -9.47
N ASP A 86 -1.47 -0.67 -9.89
CA ASP A 86 -0.89 -0.65 -11.22
C ASP A 86 -1.98 -0.95 -12.28
N ALA A 87 -2.84 -1.94 -12.02
CA ALA A 87 -3.99 -2.24 -12.88
C ALA A 87 -5.00 -1.07 -12.96
N PHE A 88 -5.22 -0.36 -11.85
CA PHE A 88 -6.01 0.87 -11.83
C PHE A 88 -5.36 1.93 -12.72
N MET A 89 -4.08 2.23 -12.50
CA MET A 89 -3.34 3.24 -13.27
C MET A 89 -3.32 2.94 -14.77
N GLU A 90 -3.11 1.67 -15.15
CA GLU A 90 -3.10 1.22 -16.54
C GLU A 90 -4.47 1.44 -17.20
N ARG A 91 -5.56 1.00 -16.55
CA ARG A 91 -6.92 1.20 -17.08
C ARG A 91 -7.22 2.69 -17.34
N PHE A 92 -6.84 3.58 -16.41
CA PHE A 92 -7.10 5.02 -16.57
C PHE A 92 -6.23 5.66 -17.66
N LYS A 93 -5.00 5.17 -17.86
CA LYS A 93 -4.16 5.59 -19.01
C LYS A 93 -4.81 5.20 -20.35
N GLU A 94 -5.42 4.03 -20.42
CA GLU A 94 -6.05 3.50 -21.65
C GLU A 94 -7.40 4.15 -21.96
N HIS A 95 -8.30 4.24 -20.98
CA HIS A 95 -9.68 4.70 -21.21
C HIS A 95 -9.88 6.22 -21.05
N GLY A 96 -8.99 6.89 -20.32
CA GLY A 96 -9.00 8.33 -20.07
C GLY A 96 -10.19 8.83 -19.25
N PHE A 97 -10.38 10.16 -19.22
CA PHE A 97 -11.34 10.85 -18.34
C PHE A 97 -12.55 11.43 -19.07
N VAL A 98 -12.75 11.02 -20.33
CA VAL A 98 -13.86 11.48 -21.16
C VAL A 98 -14.94 10.41 -21.22
N ILE A 99 -16.12 10.74 -20.72
CA ILE A 99 -17.32 9.89 -20.77
C ILE A 99 -18.21 10.40 -21.91
N ASP A 100 -18.43 9.57 -22.92
CA ASP A 100 -19.16 9.97 -24.14
C ASP A 100 -20.47 9.21 -24.40
N SER A 101 -20.83 8.28 -23.50
CA SER A 101 -22.08 7.53 -23.53
C SER A 101 -22.44 7.02 -22.13
N ILE A 102 -23.73 6.71 -21.93
CA ILE A 102 -24.21 6.01 -20.71
C ILE A 102 -23.53 4.64 -20.57
N ALA A 103 -23.30 3.94 -21.68
CA ALA A 103 -22.62 2.65 -21.66
C ALA A 103 -21.20 2.78 -21.07
N LYS A 104 -20.42 3.76 -21.54
CA LYS A 104 -19.09 4.05 -20.99
C LYS A 104 -19.14 4.49 -19.53
N PHE A 105 -20.12 5.32 -19.14
CA PHE A 105 -20.33 5.69 -17.74
C PHE A 105 -20.53 4.47 -16.84
N ASN A 106 -21.42 3.55 -17.24
CA ASN A 106 -21.71 2.34 -16.49
C ASN A 106 -20.49 1.43 -16.41
N GLU A 107 -19.74 1.29 -17.51
CA GLU A 107 -18.52 0.49 -17.55
C GLU A 107 -17.46 1.01 -16.56
N GLU A 108 -17.15 2.31 -16.59
CA GLU A 108 -16.15 2.87 -15.68
C GLU A 108 -16.62 2.83 -14.22
N THR A 109 -17.91 3.07 -13.98
CA THR A 109 -18.52 2.98 -12.65
C THR A 109 -18.41 1.56 -12.09
N GLN A 110 -18.63 0.54 -12.94
CA GLN A 110 -18.46 -0.86 -12.55
C GLN A 110 -16.99 -1.20 -12.27
N ALA A 111 -16.06 -0.76 -13.12
CA ALA A 111 -14.64 -1.01 -12.91
C ALA A 111 -14.13 -0.40 -11.58
N LEU A 112 -14.57 0.82 -11.25
CA LEU A 112 -14.28 1.44 -9.95
C LEU A 112 -14.85 0.61 -8.79
N ASN A 113 -16.10 0.15 -8.90
CA ASN A 113 -16.71 -0.71 -7.88
C ASN A 113 -15.89 -1.98 -7.61
N GLU A 114 -15.44 -2.66 -8.66
CA GLU A 114 -14.65 -3.89 -8.53
C GLU A 114 -13.33 -3.64 -7.78
N ILE A 115 -12.65 -2.53 -8.07
CA ILE A 115 -11.42 -2.14 -7.39
C ILE A 115 -11.70 -1.75 -5.93
N ILE A 116 -12.75 -0.97 -5.67
CA ILE A 116 -13.18 -0.61 -4.31
C ILE A 116 -13.44 -1.86 -3.47
N VAL A 117 -14.15 -2.86 -4.01
CA VAL A 117 -14.43 -4.11 -3.29
C VAL A 117 -13.13 -4.85 -2.93
N ARG A 118 -12.17 -4.94 -3.86
CA ARG A 118 -10.88 -5.60 -3.60
C ARG A 118 -10.05 -4.83 -2.56
N LEU A 119 -10.00 -3.51 -2.66
CA LEU A 119 -9.32 -2.67 -1.67
C LEU A 119 -9.96 -2.76 -0.28
N GLN A 120 -11.29 -2.83 -0.20
CA GLN A 120 -12.01 -3.03 1.06
C GLN A 120 -11.71 -4.40 1.67
N ASP A 121 -11.64 -5.46 0.87
CA ASP A 121 -11.26 -6.79 1.36
C ASP A 121 -9.82 -6.80 1.89
N LEU A 122 -8.88 -6.23 1.12
CA LEU A 122 -7.50 -6.06 1.55
C LEU A 122 -7.41 -5.26 2.86
N GLN A 123 -8.15 -4.16 2.98
CA GLN A 123 -8.20 -3.34 4.19
C GLN A 123 -8.77 -4.13 5.39
N LYS A 124 -9.80 -4.96 5.19
CA LYS A 124 -10.34 -5.82 6.25
C LYS A 124 -9.28 -6.80 6.75
N ARG A 125 -8.57 -7.49 5.84
CA ARG A 125 -7.47 -8.41 6.20
C ARG A 125 -6.33 -7.69 6.92
N ASN A 126 -5.95 -6.52 6.42
CA ASN A 126 -4.97 -5.64 7.04
C ASN A 126 -5.36 -5.23 8.47
N ASN A 127 -6.62 -4.83 8.68
CA ASN A 127 -7.13 -4.46 10.00
C ASN A 127 -7.13 -5.64 10.98
N VAL A 128 -7.47 -6.85 10.52
CA VAL A 128 -7.37 -8.07 11.34
C VAL A 128 -5.93 -8.32 11.75
N LEU A 129 -4.98 -8.18 10.83
CA LEU A 129 -3.56 -8.35 11.12
C LEU A 129 -3.03 -7.28 12.10
N LEU A 130 -3.38 -6.01 11.89
CA LEU A 130 -2.97 -4.91 12.77
C LEU A 130 -3.45 -5.11 14.21
N LYS A 131 -4.66 -5.66 14.40
CA LYS A 131 -5.16 -6.02 15.73
C LYS A 131 -4.27 -7.03 16.44
N LYS A 132 -3.67 -7.99 15.72
CA LYS A 132 -2.69 -8.95 16.29
C LYS A 132 -1.42 -8.27 16.81
N TYR A 133 -1.16 -7.02 16.38
CA TYR A 133 0.00 -6.21 16.77
C TYR A 133 -0.37 -4.94 17.54
N LYS A 134 -1.58 -4.86 18.09
CA LYS A 134 -2.07 -3.70 18.87
C LYS A 134 -1.94 -2.37 18.10
N GLY A 135 -2.11 -2.42 16.77
CA GLY A 135 -1.96 -1.28 15.88
C GLY A 135 -0.54 -0.98 15.40
N ASP A 136 0.47 -1.79 15.75
CA ASP A 136 1.83 -1.57 15.24
C ASP A 136 1.98 -2.04 13.78
N GLU A 137 1.95 -1.06 12.89
CA GLU A 137 2.15 -1.26 11.45
C GLU A 137 3.52 -1.87 11.12
N LYS A 138 4.58 -1.58 11.89
CA LYS A 138 5.93 -2.09 11.60
C LYS A 138 5.94 -3.60 11.60
N PHE A 139 5.40 -4.21 12.67
CA PHE A 139 5.37 -5.65 12.80
C PHE A 139 4.30 -6.31 11.93
N ALA A 140 3.20 -5.61 11.64
CA ALA A 140 2.26 -6.08 10.62
C ALA A 140 2.92 -6.16 9.23
N ARG A 141 3.73 -5.17 8.82
CA ARG A 141 4.51 -5.23 7.57
C ARG A 141 5.51 -6.39 7.58
N VAL A 142 6.28 -6.56 8.67
CA VAL A 142 7.23 -7.68 8.81
C VAL A 142 6.52 -9.02 8.69
N HIS A 143 5.37 -9.19 9.34
CA HIS A 143 4.55 -10.39 9.22
C HIS A 143 4.17 -10.69 7.77
N LYS A 144 3.69 -9.68 7.03
CA LYS A 144 3.33 -9.83 5.61
C LYS A 144 4.52 -10.31 4.78
N ARG A 145 5.71 -9.75 5.00
CA ARG A 145 6.94 -10.19 4.33
C ARG A 145 7.29 -11.65 4.64
N ILE A 146 7.12 -12.10 5.88
CA ILE A 146 7.33 -13.51 6.24
C ILE A 146 6.30 -14.39 5.52
N ARG A 147 5.03 -13.99 5.48
CA ARG A 147 3.96 -14.71 4.79
C ARG A 147 4.21 -14.84 3.29
N GLU A 148 4.68 -13.78 2.64
CA GLU A 148 5.04 -13.77 1.22
C GLU A 148 6.13 -14.81 0.92
N VAL A 149 7.20 -14.85 1.72
CA VAL A 149 8.27 -15.84 1.57
C VAL A 149 7.75 -17.25 1.85
N ASN A 150 6.95 -17.42 2.91
CA ASN A 150 6.38 -18.72 3.27
C ASN A 150 5.48 -19.26 2.17
N LYS A 151 4.66 -18.43 1.52
CA LYS A 151 3.84 -18.84 0.38
C LYS A 151 4.71 -19.40 -0.76
N GLN A 152 5.79 -18.70 -1.11
CA GLN A 152 6.74 -19.19 -2.14
C GLN A 152 7.43 -20.49 -1.74
N ARG A 153 7.69 -20.69 -0.44
CA ARG A 153 8.27 -21.92 0.08
C ARG A 153 7.28 -23.08 0.06
N GLU A 154 6.03 -22.83 0.44
CA GLU A 154 4.94 -23.80 0.41
C GLU A 154 4.72 -24.33 -1.02
N GLU A 155 4.66 -23.44 -2.01
CA GLU A 155 4.57 -23.78 -3.44
C GLU A 155 5.74 -24.67 -3.92
N LYS A 156 6.90 -24.59 -3.25
CA LYS A 156 8.11 -25.38 -3.55
C LYS A 156 8.29 -26.58 -2.61
N GLY A 157 7.36 -26.86 -1.70
CA GLY A 157 7.48 -27.92 -0.70
C GLY A 157 8.61 -27.70 0.34
N GLN A 158 9.02 -26.45 0.54
CA GLN A 158 10.07 -26.06 1.49
C GLN A 158 9.48 -25.72 2.87
N LYS A 159 10.32 -25.77 3.92
CA LYS A 159 9.91 -25.43 5.29
C LYS A 159 9.64 -23.92 5.44
N PRO A 160 8.70 -23.52 6.30
CA PRO A 160 8.46 -22.10 6.53
C PRO A 160 9.67 -21.46 7.23
N MET A 161 9.79 -20.15 7.09
CA MET A 161 10.78 -19.36 7.80
C MET A 161 10.61 -19.47 9.32
N PHE A 162 9.38 -19.24 9.81
CA PHE A 162 8.98 -19.43 11.21
C PHE A 162 7.90 -20.49 11.33
N SER A 163 6.74 -20.23 10.73
CA SER A 163 5.59 -21.13 10.69
C SER A 163 4.72 -20.78 9.49
N PHE A 164 3.90 -21.73 9.03
CA PHE A 164 2.80 -21.44 8.11
C PHE A 164 1.57 -20.85 8.81
N LEU A 165 1.51 -20.94 10.14
CA LEU A 165 0.40 -20.46 10.95
C LEU A 165 0.59 -19.00 11.37
N ASP A 166 -0.39 -18.16 11.06
CA ASP A 166 -0.34 -16.73 11.38
C ASP A 166 -0.29 -16.47 12.89
N GLU A 167 -0.93 -17.30 13.72
CA GLU A 167 -0.93 -17.17 15.18
C GLU A 167 0.47 -17.40 15.75
N GLU A 168 1.22 -18.36 15.21
CA GLU A 168 2.59 -18.65 15.66
C GLU A 168 3.54 -17.53 15.22
N ILE A 169 3.46 -17.08 13.95
CA ILE A 169 4.22 -15.92 13.47
C ILE A 169 3.93 -14.70 14.36
N ALA A 170 2.66 -14.43 14.65
CA ALA A 170 2.25 -13.29 15.46
C ALA A 170 2.78 -13.39 16.90
N SER A 171 2.80 -14.57 17.50
CA SER A 171 3.29 -14.79 18.86
C SER A 171 4.79 -14.49 18.96
N ILE A 172 5.59 -15.04 18.03
CA ILE A 172 7.04 -14.83 17.98
C ILE A 172 7.36 -13.34 17.73
N LEU A 173 6.69 -12.74 16.75
CA LEU A 173 6.92 -11.34 16.39
C LEU A 173 6.50 -10.37 17.50
N ASN A 174 5.46 -10.67 18.30
CA ASN A 174 5.09 -9.83 19.44
C ASN A 174 6.15 -9.88 20.56
N ILE A 175 6.78 -11.03 20.81
CA ILE A 175 7.88 -11.13 21.79
C ILE A 175 9.08 -10.31 21.30
N ILE A 176 9.51 -10.52 20.05
CA ILE A 176 10.61 -9.75 19.46
C ILE A 176 10.30 -8.25 19.48
N LYS A 177 9.06 -7.85 19.18
CA LYS A 177 8.59 -6.47 19.26
C LYS A 177 8.80 -5.88 20.65
N GLU A 178 8.30 -6.56 21.69
CA GLU A 178 8.42 -6.08 23.07
C GLU A 178 9.88 -5.88 23.47
N ASP A 179 10.77 -6.81 23.08
CA ASP A 179 12.20 -6.70 23.34
C ASP A 179 12.87 -5.55 22.57
N VAL A 180 12.56 -5.39 21.27
CA VAL A 180 13.15 -4.32 20.45
C VAL A 180 12.63 -2.95 20.90
N ASP A 181 11.33 -2.82 21.17
CA ASP A 181 10.72 -1.59 21.68
C ASP A 181 11.36 -1.17 23.01
N ALA A 182 11.58 -2.11 23.93
CA ALA A 182 12.27 -1.83 25.18
C ALA A 182 13.69 -1.29 24.95
N LYS A 183 14.46 -1.90 24.03
CA LYS A 183 15.81 -1.41 23.69
C LYS A 183 15.81 -0.02 23.07
N VAL A 184 14.86 0.27 22.18
CA VAL A 184 14.73 1.59 21.55
C VAL A 184 14.28 2.65 22.56
N TYR A 185 13.37 2.29 23.47
CA TYR A 185 12.91 3.16 24.54
C TYR A 185 14.05 3.52 25.50
N ASP A 186 14.80 2.52 25.97
CA ASP A 186 15.94 2.72 26.88
C ASP A 186 17.05 3.57 26.23
N ARG A 187 17.23 3.42 24.92
CA ARG A 187 18.34 4.01 24.18
C ARG A 187 17.95 4.42 22.77
N ASN A 188 17.30 5.58 22.62
CA ASN A 188 16.82 6.06 21.31
C ASN A 188 17.96 6.34 20.30
N ASP A 189 19.14 6.79 20.75
CA ASP A 189 20.31 7.04 19.87
C ASP A 189 20.82 5.78 19.16
N ILE A 190 20.35 4.58 19.55
CA ILE A 190 20.64 3.32 18.88
C ILE A 190 20.24 3.35 17.40
N LEU A 191 19.15 4.05 17.06
CA LEU A 191 18.60 4.14 15.70
C LEU A 191 19.44 5.01 14.76
N LYS A 192 20.40 5.79 15.29
CA LYS A 192 21.36 6.56 14.49
C LYS A 192 22.53 5.72 13.99
N LYS A 193 22.65 4.47 14.46
CA LYS A 193 23.78 3.58 14.19
C LYS A 193 23.28 2.25 13.63
N ASP A 194 22.92 2.24 12.36
CA ASP A 194 22.33 1.10 11.65
C ASP A 194 23.04 -0.23 11.94
N ALA A 195 24.37 -0.27 11.80
CA ALA A 195 25.14 -1.51 12.02
C ALA A 195 25.05 -2.03 13.46
N TYR A 196 24.98 -1.15 14.46
CA TYR A 196 24.84 -1.53 15.86
C TYR A 196 23.41 -1.99 16.15
N PHE A 197 22.41 -1.24 15.67
CA PHE A 197 21.01 -1.61 15.82
C PHE A 197 20.69 -2.95 15.15
N ASN A 198 21.20 -3.19 13.94
CA ASN A 198 21.08 -4.46 13.23
C ASN A 198 21.60 -5.65 14.05
N ARG A 199 22.76 -5.50 14.72
CA ARG A 199 23.33 -6.53 15.60
C ARG A 199 22.47 -6.75 16.84
N THR A 200 21.94 -5.69 17.43
CA THR A 200 21.01 -5.78 18.58
C THR A 200 19.75 -6.55 18.19
N VAL A 201 19.11 -6.20 17.07
CA VAL A 201 17.91 -6.91 16.57
C VAL A 201 18.23 -8.38 16.30
N MET A 202 19.38 -8.70 15.68
CA MET A 202 19.83 -10.08 15.50
C MET A 202 19.92 -10.85 16.82
N ALA A 203 20.54 -10.25 17.85
CA ALA A 203 20.68 -10.89 19.16
C ALA A 203 19.31 -11.15 19.83
N LEU A 204 18.37 -10.22 19.71
CA LEU A 204 17.02 -10.36 20.24
C LEU A 204 16.22 -11.46 19.53
N ILE A 205 16.31 -11.55 18.20
CA ILE A 205 15.68 -12.64 17.44
C ILE A 205 16.23 -14.00 17.90
N ASN A 206 17.56 -14.13 18.05
CA ASN A 206 18.19 -15.35 18.55
C ASN A 206 17.71 -15.71 19.96
N GLY A 207 17.66 -14.73 20.87
CA GLY A 207 17.16 -14.92 22.24
C GLY A 207 15.70 -15.38 22.26
N CYS A 208 14.84 -14.75 21.45
CA CYS A 208 13.44 -15.14 21.33
C CYS A 208 13.29 -16.58 20.84
N LEU A 209 13.98 -16.95 19.75
CA LEU A 209 13.82 -18.28 19.13
C LEU A 209 14.40 -19.42 19.97
N TYR A 210 15.27 -19.14 20.93
CA TYR A 210 15.70 -20.13 21.92
C TYR A 210 14.51 -20.72 22.71
N HIS A 211 13.43 -19.95 22.89
CA HIS A 211 12.20 -20.40 23.54
C HIS A 211 11.27 -21.20 22.61
N PHE A 212 11.59 -21.31 21.32
CA PHE A 212 10.80 -22.02 20.31
C PHE A 212 11.66 -23.08 19.60
N PRO A 213 12.10 -24.16 20.28
CA PRO A 213 13.03 -25.16 19.73
C PRO A 213 12.51 -25.92 18.50
N GLN A 214 11.19 -25.91 18.28
CA GLN A 214 10.54 -26.46 17.09
C GLN A 214 10.77 -25.60 15.84
N ILE A 215 11.07 -24.32 16.02
CA ILE A 215 11.33 -23.37 14.93
C ILE A 215 12.83 -23.39 14.65
N LYS A 216 13.18 -23.75 13.42
CA LYS A 216 14.57 -23.93 13.01
C LYS A 216 14.85 -23.14 11.74
N PRO A 217 14.91 -21.79 11.82
CA PRO A 217 15.20 -20.97 10.65
C PRO A 217 16.67 -21.14 10.26
N GLU A 218 16.96 -20.95 8.97
CA GLU A 218 18.33 -20.94 8.47
C GLU A 218 18.96 -19.54 8.65
N MET A 219 20.28 -19.42 8.51
CA MET A 219 20.97 -18.13 8.71
C MET A 219 20.41 -17.00 7.82
N ASP A 220 19.95 -17.33 6.62
CA ASP A 220 19.35 -16.36 5.72
C ASP A 220 17.95 -15.92 6.18
N ASP A 221 17.21 -16.76 6.91
CA ASP A 221 15.95 -16.40 7.56
C ASP A 221 16.18 -15.36 8.67
N TYR A 222 17.21 -15.59 9.51
CA TYR A 222 17.59 -14.63 10.54
C TYR A 222 17.95 -13.27 9.94
N LYS A 223 18.77 -13.24 8.89
CA LYS A 223 19.15 -12.01 8.20
C LYS A 223 17.95 -11.31 7.57
N PHE A 224 17.06 -12.06 6.95
CA PHE A 224 15.85 -11.53 6.34
C PHE A 224 15.01 -10.80 7.39
N ILE A 225 14.69 -11.45 8.51
CA ILE A 225 13.83 -10.90 9.55
C ILE A 225 14.52 -9.74 10.26
N GLN A 226 15.80 -9.88 10.59
CA GLN A 226 16.58 -8.80 11.18
C GLN A 226 16.54 -7.55 10.30
N THR A 227 16.80 -7.69 9.00
CA THR A 227 16.79 -6.57 8.06
C THR A 227 15.40 -5.93 8.00
N ARG A 228 14.34 -6.74 7.90
CA ARG A 228 12.96 -6.23 7.84
C ARG A 228 12.56 -5.48 9.11
N ILE A 229 12.84 -6.03 10.28
CA ILE A 229 12.55 -5.36 11.55
C ILE A 229 13.35 -4.06 11.64
N SER A 230 14.67 -4.13 11.42
CA SER A 230 15.55 -2.98 11.60
C SER A 230 15.16 -1.80 10.71
N GLN A 231 14.85 -2.10 9.44
CA GLN A 231 14.42 -1.09 8.48
C GLN A 231 13.12 -0.39 8.91
N GLN A 232 12.17 -1.09 9.55
CA GLN A 232 10.93 -0.46 9.99
C GLN A 232 11.17 0.61 11.06
N TYR A 233 12.05 0.35 12.02
CA TYR A 233 12.39 1.34 13.06
C TYR A 233 13.22 2.49 12.50
N ILE A 234 14.20 2.20 11.64
CA ILE A 234 15.03 3.24 10.99
C ILE A 234 14.16 4.14 10.10
N ASN A 235 13.26 3.56 9.30
CA ASN A 235 12.34 4.33 8.46
C ASN A 235 11.40 5.20 9.31
N GLN A 236 10.82 4.66 10.38
CA GLN A 236 9.97 5.43 11.28
C GLN A 236 10.76 6.59 11.92
N TYR A 237 11.99 6.33 12.37
CA TYR A 237 12.88 7.36 12.92
C TYR A 237 13.18 8.46 11.91
N ASN A 238 13.57 8.09 10.69
CA ASN A 238 13.87 9.05 9.62
C ASN A 238 12.64 9.84 9.17
N ALA A 239 11.45 9.23 9.11
CA ALA A 239 10.22 9.93 8.81
C ALA A 239 9.85 10.95 9.91
N THR A 240 10.17 10.65 11.18
CA THR A 240 9.84 11.51 12.32
C THR A 240 10.86 12.63 12.52
N TYR A 241 12.15 12.36 12.31
CA TYR A 241 13.26 13.26 12.66
C TYR A 241 14.15 13.68 11.49
N GLY A 242 14.11 12.97 10.36
CA GLY A 242 14.96 13.21 9.18
C GLY A 242 14.54 14.41 8.33
N ILE A 243 13.40 15.04 8.62
CA ILE A 243 12.96 16.30 7.99
C ILE A 243 13.72 17.51 8.58
N ILE A 244 14.45 17.36 9.68
CA ILE A 244 15.25 18.43 10.30
C ILE A 244 16.74 18.26 9.95
N ILE A 245 17.12 18.43 8.67
CA ILE A 245 18.49 18.78 8.26
C ILE A 245 18.41 19.72 7.06
#